data_AF-A0A7R9F8J5-F1
#
_entry.id   AF-A0A7R9F8J5-F1
#
_cell.length_a   1.000
_cell.length_b   1.000
_cell.length_c   1.000
_cell.angle_alpha   90.00
_cell.angle_beta   90.00
_cell.angle_gamma   90.00
#
_symmetry.space_group_name_H-M   'P 1'
#
loop_
_entity.id
_entity.type
_entity.pdbx_description
1 polymer ?
#
loop_
_entity_poly.entity_id
_entity_poly.type
_entity_poly.pdbx_seq_one_letter_code
_entity_poly.pdbx_strand_id
1 'polypeptide(L)'
;MPSETNLLTCGGSMQWCNVYSLLAAGGVTVELSQGIIQGKVGSTVSGVAFYSFQGIPYAEPPVEELRFKAPQGAPSWEGVKDASSVGSSCRMSEDCLYINVYSPQLPSGNETNSLLPVMVWIHGGGFNVGSGSPSLYGPGFLLEKEILLVTFNYRLGALGFLGLSHSEVSLNNGLKDQRAALRWVQQNIERFGGDPARVTLFGESAGGVSVEYQLISPSTSGLFQRAISGSGSVLNPWAYVDPTSAQTRARQLAQLLGCTAEDNNDRRSSDGLAFLPTVEDETGSGGDVFLPATPLEILKSGNFNHVPYITGFCSAEGKAWVG
;
A
#
# COMPACT_ATOMS: atom_id res chain seq x y z
N MET A 1 -11.72 -65.14 17.78
CA MET A 1 -12.87 -65.64 18.57
C MET A 1 -12.79 -65.01 19.96
N PRO A 2 -13.93 -64.57 20.51
CA PRO A 2 -14.07 -63.19 21.00
C PRO A 2 -14.49 -63.06 22.47
N SER A 3 -14.41 -61.84 22.99
CA SER A 3 -15.36 -61.28 23.97
C SER A 3 -15.34 -59.75 23.78
N GLU A 4 -16.27 -59.13 23.05
CA GLU A 4 -17.59 -58.64 23.52
C GLU A 4 -17.53 -57.96 24.90
N THR A 5 -18.12 -56.82 25.21
CA THR A 5 -18.83 -55.71 24.55
C THR A 5 -18.99 -54.68 25.69
N ASN A 6 -18.92 -53.36 25.44
CA ASN A 6 -19.82 -52.38 26.08
C ASN A 6 -19.61 -50.98 25.49
N LEU A 7 -20.53 -50.65 24.58
CA LEU A 7 -20.90 -49.29 24.20
C LEU A 7 -21.92 -48.76 25.21
N LEU A 8 -21.63 -47.65 25.89
CA LEU A 8 -22.64 -46.77 26.51
C LEU A 8 -22.21 -45.30 26.41
N THR A 9 -22.80 -44.65 25.40
CA THR A 9 -23.39 -43.29 25.33
C THR A 9 -22.61 -42.02 25.72
N CYS A 10 -22.59 -41.11 24.73
CA CYS A 10 -22.24 -39.69 24.74
C CYS A 10 -22.85 -38.85 25.87
N GLY A 11 -22.08 -37.86 26.34
CA GLY A 11 -22.60 -36.68 27.02
C GLY A 11 -21.52 -35.85 27.69
N GLY A 12 -20.91 -34.91 26.96
CA GLY A 12 -20.02 -33.89 27.54
C GLY A 12 -18.77 -33.64 26.71
N SER A 13 -18.87 -32.78 25.70
CA SER A 13 -17.72 -32.31 24.91
C SER A 13 -16.82 -31.40 25.75
N MET A 14 -15.88 -31.98 26.49
CA MET A 14 -14.60 -31.33 26.73
C MET A 14 -13.87 -31.31 25.39
N GLN A 15 -13.91 -30.16 24.70
CA GLN A 15 -13.15 -29.95 23.49
C GLN A 15 -11.68 -29.80 23.89
N TRP A 16 -10.95 -30.89 23.78
CA TRP A 16 -9.50 -30.87 23.77
C TRP A 16 -9.08 -30.04 22.56
N CYS A 17 -8.42 -28.90 22.80
CA CYS A 17 -7.64 -28.22 21.76
C CYS A 17 -6.54 -29.18 21.31
N ASN A 18 -6.85 -30.02 20.34
CA ASN A 18 -5.85 -30.76 19.60
C ASN A 18 -5.05 -29.73 18.80
N VAL A 19 -3.85 -29.43 19.30
CA VAL A 19 -2.78 -28.87 18.49
C VAL A 19 -2.49 -29.91 17.41
N TYR A 20 -3.08 -29.74 16.24
CA TYR A 20 -2.66 -30.46 15.06
C TYR A 20 -1.29 -29.91 14.66
N SER A 21 -0.25 -30.49 15.23
CA SER A 21 1.07 -30.53 14.61
C SER A 21 0.99 -31.46 13.39
N LEU A 22 0.41 -30.93 12.31
CA LEU A 22 0.50 -31.49 10.97
C LEU A 22 1.81 -30.96 10.36
N LEU A 23 2.83 -31.82 10.37
CA LEU A 23 4.00 -31.65 9.52
C LEU A 23 3.54 -31.66 8.05
N ALA A 24 3.33 -30.47 7.48
CA ALA A 24 3.10 -30.23 6.07
C ALA A 24 3.81 -28.94 5.66
N ALA A 25 4.97 -29.09 4.99
CA ALA A 25 5.75 -28.05 4.30
C ALA A 25 5.96 -26.69 5.03
N GLY A 26 6.89 -26.65 6.00
CA GLY A 26 7.85 -25.54 6.28
C GLY A 26 7.43 -24.06 6.32
N GLY A 27 6.14 -23.70 6.28
CA GLY A 27 5.66 -22.32 6.26
C GLY A 27 5.12 -21.85 7.62
N VAL A 28 5.15 -20.53 7.84
CA VAL A 28 4.69 -19.89 9.08
C VAL A 28 3.36 -19.20 8.83
N THR A 29 2.35 -19.43 9.68
CA THR A 29 1.01 -18.88 9.47
C THR A 29 0.71 -17.69 10.38
N VAL A 30 -0.12 -16.77 9.89
CA VAL A 30 -0.67 -15.63 10.65
C VAL A 30 -2.15 -15.52 10.34
N GLU A 31 -2.97 -15.31 11.37
CA GLU A 31 -4.40 -15.10 11.25
C GLU A 31 -4.71 -13.60 11.20
N LEU A 32 -5.33 -13.16 10.10
CA LEU A 32 -5.81 -11.80 9.87
C LEU A 32 -7.34 -11.76 9.97
N SER A 33 -7.91 -10.56 10.04
CA SER A 33 -9.36 -10.39 9.97
C SER A 33 -9.98 -10.90 8.65
N GLN A 34 -9.20 -10.94 7.58
CA GLN A 34 -9.60 -11.38 6.24
C GLN A 34 -9.47 -12.89 6.03
N GLY A 35 -8.68 -13.59 6.86
CA GLY A 35 -8.36 -14.99 6.69
C GLY A 35 -6.92 -15.33 7.12
N ILE A 36 -6.53 -16.59 6.91
CA ILE A 36 -5.21 -17.08 7.31
C ILE A 36 -4.25 -16.96 6.13
N ILE A 37 -3.03 -16.50 6.39
CA ILE A 37 -1.93 -16.48 5.41
C ILE A 37 -0.80 -17.41 5.84
N GLN A 38 -0.07 -17.95 4.87
CA GLN A 38 1.17 -18.70 5.09
C GLN A 38 2.35 -17.99 4.43
N GLY A 39 3.28 -17.51 5.23
CA GLY A 39 4.54 -16.91 4.79
C GLY A 39 5.70 -17.89 4.82
N LYS A 40 6.90 -17.36 4.61
CA LYS A 40 8.17 -18.09 4.66
C LYS A 40 9.15 -17.45 5.63
N VAL A 41 10.14 -18.23 6.04
CA VAL A 41 11.30 -17.71 6.79
C VAL A 41 12.39 -17.34 5.77
N GLY A 42 13.00 -16.17 5.95
CA GLY A 42 14.17 -15.71 5.22
C GLY A 42 15.33 -15.41 6.16
N SER A 43 16.47 -15.04 5.60
CA SER A 43 17.64 -14.60 6.36
C SER A 43 18.28 -13.38 5.71
N THR A 44 18.74 -12.43 6.53
CA THR A 44 19.54 -11.28 6.06
C THR A 44 20.92 -11.76 5.58
N VAL A 45 21.70 -10.84 4.98
CA VAL A 45 23.09 -11.13 4.58
C VAL A 45 23.95 -11.55 5.77
N SER A 46 23.68 -10.99 6.94
CA SER A 46 24.33 -11.32 8.22
C SER A 46 23.79 -12.59 8.90
N GLY A 47 22.77 -13.23 8.33
CA GLY A 47 22.20 -14.48 8.86
C GLY A 47 21.08 -14.28 9.90
N VAL A 48 20.59 -13.06 10.12
CA VAL A 48 19.43 -12.80 10.98
C VAL A 48 18.19 -13.39 10.32
N ALA A 49 17.51 -14.31 11.01
CA ALA A 49 16.27 -14.89 10.52
C ALA A 49 15.11 -13.88 10.61
N PHE A 50 14.22 -13.90 9.63
CA PHE A 50 13.01 -13.09 9.65
C PHE A 50 11.84 -13.81 8.97
N TYR A 51 10.63 -13.43 9.35
CA TYR A 51 9.39 -13.89 8.73
C TYR A 51 9.02 -12.96 7.57
N SER A 52 8.62 -13.55 6.45
CA SER A 52 8.26 -12.85 5.22
C SER A 52 6.89 -13.29 4.76
N PHE A 53 5.97 -12.33 4.70
CA PHE A 53 4.63 -12.47 4.12
C PHE A 53 4.51 -11.49 2.96
N GLN A 54 4.23 -11.98 1.76
CA GLN A 54 4.26 -11.23 0.52
C GLN A 54 2.94 -11.43 -0.23
N GLY A 55 2.56 -10.47 -1.08
CA GLY A 55 1.37 -10.63 -1.92
C GLY A 55 0.05 -10.68 -1.14
N ILE A 56 -0.02 -10.04 0.03
CA ILE A 56 -1.26 -9.98 0.82
C ILE A 56 -2.16 -8.89 0.21
N PRO A 57 -3.42 -9.16 -0.17
CA PRO A 57 -4.31 -8.13 -0.71
C PRO A 57 -4.75 -7.19 0.41
N TYR A 58 -4.55 -5.88 0.24
CA TYR A 58 -5.01 -4.87 1.20
C TYR A 58 -6.26 -4.12 0.74
N ALA A 59 -6.70 -4.37 -0.49
CA ALA A 59 -7.90 -3.83 -1.11
C ALA A 59 -8.41 -4.81 -2.19
N GLU A 60 -9.69 -4.68 -2.58
CA GLU A 60 -10.21 -5.42 -3.74
C GLU A 60 -9.40 -5.11 -5.01
N PRO A 61 -9.23 -6.08 -5.93
CA PRO A 61 -8.58 -5.85 -7.21
C PRO A 61 -9.30 -4.74 -8.00
N PRO A 62 -8.61 -3.67 -8.43
CA PRO A 62 -9.22 -2.56 -9.16
C PRO A 62 -9.35 -2.93 -10.64
N VAL A 63 -10.08 -3.99 -10.93
CA VAL A 63 -10.37 -4.49 -12.28
C VAL A 63 -11.81 -4.15 -12.68
N GLU A 64 -12.08 -4.18 -13.98
CA GLU A 64 -13.44 -4.01 -14.51
C GLU A 64 -14.10 -2.72 -13.99
N GLU A 65 -15.26 -2.83 -13.33
CA GLU A 65 -16.02 -1.70 -12.77
C GLU A 65 -15.29 -0.95 -11.64
N LEU A 66 -14.27 -1.56 -11.03
CA LEU A 66 -13.45 -0.97 -9.97
C LEU A 66 -12.23 -0.20 -10.50
N ARG A 67 -11.92 -0.32 -11.81
CA ARG A 67 -10.69 0.21 -12.43
C ARG A 67 -10.35 1.64 -12.04
N PHE A 68 -11.34 2.53 -12.11
CA PHE A 68 -11.17 3.96 -11.83
C PHE A 68 -11.88 4.40 -10.54
N LYS A 69 -12.26 3.45 -9.68
CA LYS A 69 -12.91 3.72 -8.39
C LYS A 69 -11.88 3.81 -7.27
N ALA A 70 -12.27 4.46 -6.17
CA ALA A 70 -11.52 4.38 -4.92
C ALA A 70 -11.38 2.91 -4.49
N PRO A 71 -10.25 2.53 -3.86
CA PRO A 71 -10.03 1.15 -3.42
C PRO A 71 -11.10 0.73 -2.43
N GLN A 72 -11.64 -0.48 -2.62
CA GLN A 72 -12.58 -1.09 -1.68
C GLN A 72 -11.80 -1.90 -0.64
N GLY A 73 -12.47 -2.27 0.47
CA GLY A 73 -11.83 -2.98 1.59
C GLY A 73 -11.14 -4.28 1.16
N ALA A 74 -10.18 -4.75 1.96
CA ALA A 74 -9.46 -6.00 1.66
C ALA A 74 -10.44 -7.19 1.57
N PRO A 75 -10.34 -8.04 0.52
CA PRO A 75 -11.21 -9.20 0.39
C PRO A 75 -10.94 -10.21 1.50
N SER A 76 -11.98 -10.92 1.92
CA SER A 76 -11.84 -12.11 2.78
C SER A 76 -11.71 -13.37 1.93
N TRP A 77 -11.03 -14.40 2.44
CA TRP A 77 -10.89 -15.68 1.77
C TRP A 77 -11.05 -16.85 2.73
N GLU A 78 -11.49 -17.99 2.20
CA GLU A 78 -11.54 -19.24 2.93
C GLU A 78 -10.20 -19.99 2.84
N GLY A 79 -9.85 -20.70 3.92
CA GLY A 79 -8.61 -21.49 3.99
C GLY A 79 -7.35 -20.65 4.20
N VAL A 80 -6.22 -21.19 3.77
CA VAL A 80 -4.90 -20.59 3.94
C VAL A 80 -4.42 -20.04 2.61
N LYS A 81 -4.20 -18.73 2.53
CA LYS A 81 -3.64 -18.07 1.35
C LYS A 81 -2.11 -18.13 1.38
N ASP A 82 -1.51 -18.55 0.27
CA ASP A 82 -0.06 -18.51 0.12
C ASP A 82 0.41 -17.05 0.02
N ALA A 83 1.21 -16.64 0.99
CA ALA A 83 1.88 -15.34 1.09
C ALA A 83 3.41 -15.52 1.07
N SER A 84 3.92 -16.58 0.43
CA SER A 84 5.36 -16.84 0.30
C SER A 84 6.00 -16.11 -0.89
N SER A 85 5.21 -15.53 -1.78
CA SER A 85 5.65 -14.92 -3.04
C SER A 85 5.04 -13.54 -3.25
N VAL A 86 5.75 -12.69 -3.99
CA VAL A 86 5.27 -11.34 -4.31
C VAL A 86 3.97 -11.39 -5.12
N GLY A 87 3.06 -10.48 -4.80
CA GLY A 87 1.95 -10.16 -5.68
C GLY A 87 2.43 -9.49 -6.96
N SER A 88 1.55 -9.40 -7.95
CA SER A 88 1.89 -8.75 -9.21
C SER A 88 2.17 -7.24 -9.01
N SER A 89 3.02 -6.66 -9.84
CA SER A 89 3.22 -5.20 -9.86
C SER A 89 2.17 -4.51 -10.71
N CYS A 90 1.84 -3.25 -10.40
CA CYS A 90 0.86 -2.46 -11.17
C CYS A 90 1.28 -2.15 -12.61
N ARG A 91 2.54 -2.44 -12.97
CA ARG A 91 3.01 -2.38 -14.36
C ARG A 91 2.62 -3.64 -15.16
N MET A 92 2.42 -4.77 -14.48
CA MET A 92 2.17 -6.08 -15.11
C MET A 92 0.71 -6.51 -15.04
N SER A 93 -0.05 -6.05 -14.05
CA SER A 93 -1.48 -6.36 -13.89
C SER A 93 -2.22 -5.20 -13.23
N GLU A 94 -3.51 -5.07 -13.50
CA GLU A 94 -4.42 -4.20 -12.73
C GLU A 94 -4.69 -4.77 -11.33
N ASP A 95 -4.74 -6.09 -11.20
CA ASP A 95 -4.77 -6.76 -9.89
C ASP A 95 -3.37 -6.69 -9.25
N CYS A 96 -3.09 -5.58 -8.58
CA CYS A 96 -1.76 -5.27 -8.05
C CYS A 96 -1.75 -4.72 -6.62
N LEU A 97 -2.91 -4.55 -5.96
CA LEU A 97 -3.03 -3.91 -4.64
C LEU A 97 -2.62 -4.85 -3.49
N TYR A 98 -1.33 -5.15 -3.49
CA TYR A 98 -0.68 -6.08 -2.57
C TYR A 98 0.29 -5.38 -1.62
N ILE A 99 0.33 -5.88 -0.39
CA ILE A 99 1.24 -5.48 0.69
C ILE A 99 2.13 -6.66 1.09
N ASN A 100 3.36 -6.34 1.48
CA ASN A 100 4.35 -7.28 1.98
C ASN A 100 4.75 -6.84 3.40
N VAL A 101 4.86 -7.81 4.29
CA VAL A 101 5.22 -7.63 5.69
C VAL A 101 6.43 -8.49 6.00
N TYR A 102 7.47 -7.85 6.54
CA TYR A 102 8.68 -8.51 6.99
C TYR A 102 8.94 -8.19 8.45
N SER A 103 9.04 -9.23 9.27
CA SER A 103 9.17 -9.08 10.72
C SER A 103 10.27 -9.98 11.27
N PRO A 104 11.15 -9.50 12.15
CA PRO A 104 12.18 -10.34 12.78
C PRO A 104 11.59 -11.25 13.87
N GLN A 105 10.38 -10.97 14.36
CA GLN A 105 9.70 -11.75 15.38
C GLN A 105 8.18 -11.84 15.13
N LEU A 106 7.54 -12.90 15.62
CA LEU A 106 6.09 -12.97 15.68
C LEU A 106 5.61 -13.00 17.14
N PRO A 107 4.37 -12.58 17.43
CA PRO A 107 3.81 -12.73 18.77
C PRO A 107 3.81 -14.21 19.19
N SER A 108 4.42 -14.52 20.34
CA SER A 108 4.42 -15.86 20.94
C SER A 108 3.60 -15.82 22.23
N GLY A 109 2.61 -16.72 22.36
CA GLY A 109 1.53 -16.64 23.36
C GLY A 109 1.89 -16.62 24.85
N ASN A 110 3.18 -16.65 25.22
CA ASN A 110 3.66 -16.59 26.60
C ASN A 110 4.68 -15.48 26.88
N GLU A 111 5.09 -14.70 25.87
CA GLU A 111 6.05 -13.62 26.06
C GLU A 111 5.34 -12.28 25.84
N THR A 112 5.55 -11.33 26.76
CA THR A 112 5.28 -9.92 26.51
C THR A 112 6.27 -9.43 25.46
N ASN A 113 6.11 -9.87 24.21
CA ASN A 113 6.90 -9.37 23.10
C ASN A 113 6.56 -7.89 22.97
N SER A 114 7.53 -7.03 23.29
CA SER A 114 7.42 -5.61 22.98
C SER A 114 7.21 -5.49 21.48
N LEU A 115 6.06 -4.96 21.08
CA LEU A 115 5.75 -4.70 19.68
C LEU A 115 6.89 -3.87 19.07
N LEU A 116 7.16 -4.05 17.78
CA LEU A 116 8.26 -3.37 17.09
C LEU A 116 7.78 -2.08 16.43
N PRO A 117 8.62 -1.03 16.36
CA PRO A 117 8.37 0.08 15.45
C PRO A 117 8.17 -0.42 14.02
N VAL A 118 7.18 0.16 13.33
CA VAL A 118 6.80 -0.22 11.96
C VAL A 118 7.30 0.84 11.01
N MET A 119 8.06 0.44 9.98
CA MET A 119 8.44 1.30 8.87
C MET A 119 7.64 0.91 7.62
N VAL A 120 6.90 1.86 7.05
CA VAL A 120 6.07 1.64 5.86
C VAL A 120 6.67 2.37 4.67
N TRP A 121 7.14 1.62 3.68
CA TRP A 121 7.81 2.14 2.48
C TRP A 121 6.81 2.45 1.37
N ILE A 122 6.83 3.68 0.88
CA ILE A 122 6.18 4.08 -0.37
C ILE A 122 7.25 4.22 -1.45
N HIS A 123 7.16 3.41 -2.50
CA HIS A 123 8.14 3.46 -3.59
C HIS A 123 7.99 4.70 -4.48
N GLY A 124 9.12 5.16 -5.02
CA GLY A 124 9.19 6.21 -6.05
C GLY A 124 8.84 5.71 -7.45
N GLY A 125 9.27 6.46 -8.47
CA GLY A 125 9.00 6.14 -9.88
C GLY A 125 8.06 7.11 -10.60
N GLY A 126 8.04 8.38 -10.17
CA GLY A 126 7.30 9.46 -10.85
C GLY A 126 5.81 9.19 -11.00
N PHE A 127 5.20 8.40 -10.11
CA PHE A 127 3.82 7.91 -10.20
C PHE A 127 3.50 7.01 -11.40
N ASN A 128 4.49 6.59 -12.19
CA ASN A 128 4.28 5.83 -13.43
C ASN A 128 4.93 4.43 -13.41
N VAL A 129 5.99 4.26 -12.63
CA VAL A 129 6.69 2.97 -12.48
C VAL A 129 7.00 2.70 -11.01
N GLY A 130 7.54 1.51 -10.74
CA GLY A 130 7.92 1.07 -9.41
C GLY A 130 7.04 -0.08 -8.90
N SER A 131 7.40 -0.61 -7.74
CA SER A 131 6.64 -1.62 -7.01
C SER A 131 7.19 -1.73 -5.59
N GLY A 132 6.42 -2.30 -4.66
CA GLY A 132 6.87 -2.71 -3.34
C GLY A 132 7.74 -3.98 -3.33
N SER A 133 8.19 -4.47 -4.49
CA SER A 133 8.93 -5.74 -4.61
C SER A 133 10.26 -5.71 -3.84
N PRO A 134 10.61 -6.79 -3.11
CA PRO A 134 11.91 -6.94 -2.46
C PRO A 134 13.08 -7.06 -3.45
N SER A 135 12.82 -7.19 -4.76
CA SER A 135 13.90 -7.21 -5.77
C SER A 135 14.68 -5.89 -5.83
N LEU A 136 14.01 -4.77 -5.53
CA LEU A 136 14.64 -3.44 -5.42
C LEU A 136 14.66 -2.96 -3.96
N TYR A 137 13.61 -3.25 -3.20
CA TYR A 137 13.43 -2.77 -1.83
C TYR A 137 13.48 -3.93 -0.82
N GLY A 138 14.50 -4.78 -0.95
CA GLY A 138 14.68 -5.96 -0.12
C GLY A 138 14.84 -5.61 1.37
N PRO A 139 14.29 -6.43 2.28
CA PRO A 139 14.27 -6.11 3.71
C PRO A 139 15.65 -6.27 4.41
N GLY A 140 16.64 -6.83 3.73
CA GLY A 140 17.83 -7.42 4.34
C GLY A 140 18.66 -6.49 5.21
N PHE A 141 18.72 -5.19 4.91
CA PHE A 141 19.49 -4.22 5.72
C PHE A 141 18.69 -3.65 6.89
N LEU A 142 17.40 -3.38 6.68
CA LEU A 142 16.56 -2.77 7.72
C LEU A 142 16.21 -3.76 8.83
N LEU A 143 16.05 -5.05 8.50
CA LEU A 143 15.78 -6.10 9.49
C LEU A 143 17.00 -6.55 10.30
N GLU A 144 18.18 -5.97 10.07
CA GLU A 144 19.28 -6.04 11.04
C GLU A 144 19.03 -5.14 12.26
N LYS A 145 18.00 -4.31 12.20
CA LYS A 145 17.49 -3.50 13.31
C LYS A 145 16.19 -4.11 13.83
N GLU A 146 15.85 -3.80 15.08
CA GLU A 146 14.60 -4.22 15.72
C GLU A 146 13.39 -3.41 15.21
N ILE A 147 13.09 -3.55 13.92
CA ILE A 147 11.98 -2.90 13.23
C ILE A 147 11.20 -3.93 12.42
N LEU A 148 9.94 -3.62 12.16
CA LEU A 148 9.10 -4.33 11.19
C LEU A 148 8.99 -3.50 9.91
N LEU A 149 9.26 -4.10 8.75
CA LEU A 149 9.18 -3.43 7.46
C LEU A 149 7.91 -3.83 6.71
N VAL A 150 7.21 -2.82 6.18
CA VAL A 150 6.09 -2.98 5.27
C VAL A 150 6.41 -2.31 3.94
N THR A 151 6.17 -3.01 2.84
CA THR A 151 6.23 -2.46 1.48
C THR A 151 4.92 -2.78 0.76
N PHE A 152 4.50 -1.97 -0.20
CA PHE A 152 3.26 -2.24 -0.94
C PHE A 152 3.28 -1.60 -2.32
N ASN A 153 2.35 -2.00 -3.17
CA ASN A 153 2.10 -1.39 -4.47
C ASN A 153 0.90 -0.44 -4.38
N TYR A 154 0.86 0.59 -5.23
CA TYR A 154 -0.31 1.44 -5.45
C TYR A 154 -0.51 1.66 -6.96
N ARG A 155 -1.73 1.99 -7.42
CA ARG A 155 -1.97 2.21 -8.85
C ARG A 155 -1.12 3.35 -9.41
N LEU A 156 -0.64 3.17 -10.64
CA LEU A 156 0.28 4.07 -11.33
C LEU A 156 -0.34 4.61 -12.62
N GLY A 157 0.23 5.69 -13.15
CA GLY A 157 -0.14 6.31 -14.41
C GLY A 157 -1.63 6.65 -14.47
N ALA A 158 -2.25 6.46 -15.63
CA ALA A 158 -3.67 6.73 -15.81
C ALA A 158 -4.56 5.93 -14.86
N LEU A 159 -4.24 4.68 -14.53
CA LEU A 159 -5.06 3.86 -13.63
C LEU A 159 -5.10 4.43 -12.20
N GLY A 160 -4.03 5.08 -11.75
CA GLY A 160 -3.96 5.70 -10.42
C GLY A 160 -4.38 7.17 -10.39
N PHE A 161 -4.26 7.89 -11.50
CA PHE A 161 -4.29 9.37 -11.50
C PHE A 161 -5.04 9.95 -12.70
N LEU A 162 -6.03 9.24 -13.25
CA LEU A 162 -6.90 9.78 -14.29
C LEU A 162 -7.73 10.96 -13.75
N GLY A 163 -7.58 12.12 -14.38
CA GLY A 163 -8.26 13.34 -13.99
C GLY A 163 -9.55 13.61 -14.75
N LEU A 164 -10.61 12.81 -14.58
CA LEU A 164 -11.91 13.08 -15.21
C LEU A 164 -12.93 13.53 -14.16
N SER A 165 -13.55 14.68 -14.39
CA SER A 165 -14.70 15.14 -13.59
C SER A 165 -15.97 14.40 -14.03
N HIS A 166 -16.10 13.15 -13.61
CA HIS A 166 -17.27 12.30 -13.83
C HIS A 166 -17.54 11.47 -12.58
N SER A 167 -18.80 11.25 -12.21
CA SER A 167 -19.18 10.51 -11.00
C SER A 167 -18.67 9.07 -10.95
N GLU A 168 -18.24 8.52 -12.09
CA GLU A 168 -17.72 7.17 -12.19
C GLU A 168 -16.23 7.05 -11.95
N VAL A 169 -15.49 8.16 -11.99
CA VAL A 169 -14.04 8.19 -11.82
C VAL A 169 -13.73 8.88 -10.50
N SER A 170 -13.07 8.16 -9.61
CA SER A 170 -12.49 8.74 -8.40
C SER A 170 -11.10 9.26 -8.74
N LEU A 171 -10.83 10.52 -8.38
CA LEU A 171 -9.50 11.12 -8.52
C LEU A 171 -8.53 10.56 -7.47
N ASN A 172 -7.23 10.71 -7.74
CA ASN A 172 -6.14 10.36 -6.82
C ASN A 172 -6.18 8.93 -6.28
N ASN A 173 -6.70 7.99 -7.07
CA ASN A 173 -6.80 6.58 -6.70
C ASN A 173 -5.48 5.99 -6.20
N GLY A 174 -4.34 6.33 -6.80
CA GLY A 174 -3.03 5.89 -6.31
C GLY A 174 -2.71 6.39 -4.89
N LEU A 175 -3.13 7.61 -4.51
CA LEU A 175 -2.97 8.11 -3.12
C LEU A 175 -3.99 7.48 -2.17
N LYS A 176 -5.21 7.20 -2.65
CA LYS A 176 -6.25 6.50 -1.89
C LYS A 176 -5.86 5.04 -1.63
N ASP A 177 -5.18 4.39 -2.57
CA ASP A 177 -4.59 3.05 -2.44
C ASP A 177 -3.55 3.05 -1.31
N GLN A 178 -2.66 4.05 -1.28
CA GLN A 178 -1.69 4.20 -0.19
C GLN A 178 -2.38 4.37 1.17
N ARG A 179 -3.43 5.19 1.25
CA ARG A 179 -4.22 5.35 2.48
C ARG A 179 -4.92 4.04 2.88
N ALA A 180 -5.41 3.26 1.92
CA ALA A 180 -6.00 1.94 2.18
C ALA A 180 -4.95 0.98 2.75
N ALA A 181 -3.72 0.96 2.20
CA ALA A 181 -2.62 0.19 2.76
C ALA A 181 -2.27 0.64 4.19
N LEU A 182 -2.26 1.94 4.49
CA LEU A 182 -2.03 2.46 5.85
C LEU A 182 -3.14 2.05 6.83
N ARG A 183 -4.41 2.07 6.40
CA ARG A 183 -5.53 1.55 7.19
C ARG A 183 -5.38 0.04 7.44
N TRP A 184 -4.95 -0.72 6.44
CA TRP A 184 -4.67 -2.15 6.58
C TRP A 184 -3.54 -2.39 7.60
N VAL A 185 -2.47 -1.59 7.57
CA VAL A 185 -1.38 -1.65 8.57
C VAL A 185 -1.94 -1.41 9.97
N GLN A 186 -2.72 -0.35 10.18
CA GLN A 186 -3.33 -0.05 11.48
C GLN A 186 -4.20 -1.20 12.02
N GLN A 187 -4.90 -1.92 11.14
CA GLN A 187 -5.78 -3.02 11.53
C GLN A 187 -5.06 -4.34 11.82
N ASN A 188 -3.93 -4.60 11.15
CA ASN A 188 -3.35 -5.95 11.09
C ASN A 188 -1.94 -6.07 11.64
N ILE A 189 -1.16 -4.97 11.73
CA ILE A 189 0.30 -5.07 11.92
C ILE A 189 0.71 -5.68 13.26
N GLU A 190 -0.15 -5.57 14.27
CA GLU A 190 0.04 -6.21 15.58
C GLU A 190 0.13 -7.74 15.49
N ARG A 191 -0.60 -8.36 14.55
CA ARG A 191 -0.54 -9.81 14.30
C ARG A 191 0.84 -10.27 13.79
N PHE A 192 1.63 -9.34 13.28
CA PHE A 192 3.00 -9.56 12.84
C PHE A 192 4.05 -9.11 13.86
N GLY A 193 3.62 -8.66 15.05
CA GLY A 193 4.49 -8.15 16.10
C GLY A 193 4.87 -6.67 15.95
N GLY A 194 4.19 -5.91 15.09
CA GLY A 194 4.39 -4.47 14.93
C GLY A 194 3.47 -3.63 15.82
N ASP A 195 3.91 -2.44 16.15
CA ASP A 195 3.15 -1.48 16.97
C ASP A 195 2.40 -0.47 16.08
N PRO A 196 1.05 -0.52 16.02
CA PRO A 196 0.27 0.42 15.22
C PRO A 196 0.39 1.87 15.71
N ALA A 197 0.81 2.11 16.95
CA ALA A 197 1.07 3.43 17.51
C ALA A 197 2.51 3.93 17.26
N ARG A 198 3.38 3.14 16.62
CA ARG A 198 4.74 3.53 16.23
C ARG A 198 5.01 3.25 14.74
N VAL A 199 4.12 3.72 13.89
CA VAL A 199 4.27 3.69 12.43
C VAL A 199 5.06 4.90 11.94
N THR A 200 6.12 4.64 11.18
CA THR A 200 6.92 5.63 10.46
C THR A 200 6.71 5.44 8.97
N LEU A 201 6.14 6.44 8.30
CA LEU A 201 6.00 6.46 6.86
C LEU A 201 7.29 6.96 6.21
N PHE A 202 7.79 6.29 5.18
CA PHE A 202 8.98 6.76 4.47
C PHE A 202 8.93 6.43 2.98
N GLY A 203 9.59 7.26 2.18
CA GLY A 203 9.59 7.13 0.72
C GLY A 203 10.66 7.99 0.06
N GLU A 204 10.96 7.68 -1.21
CA GLU A 204 11.94 8.40 -2.02
C GLU A 204 11.32 8.87 -3.35
N SER A 205 11.74 10.03 -3.85
CA SER A 205 11.22 10.63 -5.10
C SER A 205 9.69 10.78 -5.03
N ALA A 206 8.94 10.22 -5.98
CA ALA A 206 7.47 10.19 -5.93
C ALA A 206 6.91 9.50 -4.68
N GLY A 207 7.67 8.61 -4.05
CA GLY A 207 7.36 8.04 -2.74
C GLY A 207 7.54 9.05 -1.61
N GLY A 208 8.56 9.91 -1.67
CA GLY A 208 8.72 11.03 -0.74
C GLY A 208 7.62 12.08 -0.90
N VAL A 209 7.26 12.41 -2.15
CA VAL A 209 6.07 13.21 -2.45
C VAL A 209 4.81 12.56 -1.89
N SER A 210 4.67 11.24 -2.02
CA SER A 210 3.55 10.48 -1.46
C SER A 210 3.50 10.57 0.07
N VAL A 211 4.64 10.50 0.76
CA VAL A 211 4.73 10.73 2.22
C VAL A 211 4.17 12.11 2.57
N GLU A 212 4.55 13.16 1.85
CA GLU A 212 4.01 14.51 2.06
C GLU A 212 2.51 14.61 1.71
N TYR A 213 2.02 13.89 0.70
CA TYR A 213 0.58 13.80 0.43
C TYR A 213 -0.19 13.15 1.59
N GLN A 214 0.34 12.08 2.18
CA GLN A 214 -0.25 11.46 3.37
C GLN A 214 -0.15 12.40 4.59
N LEU A 215 0.86 13.30 4.68
CA LEU A 215 0.94 14.32 5.72
C LEU A 215 -0.15 15.38 5.57
N ILE A 216 -0.39 15.88 4.36
CA ILE A 216 -1.33 16.99 4.12
C ILE A 216 -2.79 16.56 3.98
N SER A 217 -3.07 15.26 3.75
CA SER A 217 -4.45 14.78 3.68
C SER A 217 -5.07 14.72 5.08
N PRO A 218 -6.26 15.29 5.31
CA PRO A 218 -6.97 15.12 6.58
C PRO A 218 -7.44 13.68 6.80
N SER A 219 -7.65 12.92 5.71
CA SER A 219 -8.22 11.57 5.75
C SER A 219 -7.27 10.46 6.22
N THR A 220 -6.00 10.83 6.46
CA THR A 220 -4.90 9.96 6.88
C THR A 220 -4.49 10.21 8.33
N SER A 221 -5.18 11.13 9.01
CA SER A 221 -4.89 11.49 10.40
C SER A 221 -4.94 10.28 11.32
N GLY A 222 -3.91 10.16 12.17
CA GLY A 222 -3.75 9.06 13.11
C GLY A 222 -3.23 7.74 12.51
N LEU A 223 -3.04 7.63 11.18
CA LEU A 223 -2.56 6.39 10.57
C LEU A 223 -1.05 6.17 10.69
N PHE A 224 -0.29 7.20 11.06
CA PHE A 224 1.15 7.13 11.28
C PHE A 224 1.60 8.22 12.28
N GLN A 225 2.77 8.03 12.88
CA GLN A 225 3.29 8.90 13.94
C GLN A 225 4.59 9.60 13.59
N ARG A 226 5.26 9.20 12.51
CA ARG A 226 6.49 9.83 12.00
C ARG A 226 6.53 9.74 10.48
N ALA A 227 7.25 10.67 9.85
CA ALA A 227 7.39 10.71 8.40
C ALA A 227 8.84 10.99 7.98
N ILE A 228 9.29 10.36 6.88
CA ILE A 228 10.59 10.61 6.25
C ILE A 228 10.38 10.77 4.74
N SER A 229 10.66 11.95 4.19
CA SER A 229 10.62 12.19 2.75
C SER A 229 12.02 12.34 2.17
N GLY A 230 12.44 11.40 1.33
CA GLY A 230 13.68 11.49 0.57
C GLY A 230 13.43 12.10 -0.81
N SER A 231 14.12 13.18 -1.15
CA SER A 231 14.23 13.72 -2.51
C SER A 231 12.89 14.00 -3.20
N GLY A 232 11.85 14.36 -2.44
CA GLY A 232 10.52 14.63 -2.94
C GLY A 232 9.70 15.53 -2.02
N SER A 233 8.94 16.44 -2.62
CA SER A 233 7.98 17.31 -1.94
C SER A 233 6.75 17.54 -2.81
N VAL A 234 5.59 17.72 -2.18
CA VAL A 234 4.35 18.14 -2.86
C VAL A 234 4.47 19.50 -3.56
N LEU A 235 5.53 20.27 -3.27
CA LEU A 235 5.85 21.54 -3.94
C LEU A 235 6.73 21.38 -5.17
N ASN A 236 7.21 20.17 -5.49
CA ASN A 236 7.95 19.95 -6.73
C ASN A 236 7.01 20.16 -7.94
N PRO A 237 7.52 20.74 -9.05
CA PRO A 237 6.69 21.04 -10.23
C PRO A 237 6.14 19.78 -10.94
N TRP A 238 6.73 18.61 -10.67
CA TRP A 238 6.30 17.32 -11.19
C TRP A 238 5.40 16.54 -10.22
N ALA A 239 5.09 17.08 -9.04
CA ALA A 239 4.32 16.40 -8.00
C ALA A 239 2.80 16.62 -8.09
N TYR A 240 2.36 17.64 -8.84
CA TYR A 240 0.98 18.10 -8.87
C TYR A 240 0.60 18.57 -10.29
N VAL A 241 -0.68 18.45 -10.63
CA VAL A 241 -1.27 19.02 -11.84
C VAL A 241 -2.59 19.72 -11.50
N ASP A 242 -2.85 20.88 -12.09
CA ASP A 242 -4.13 21.57 -11.90
C ASP A 242 -5.29 20.78 -12.52
N PRO A 243 -6.53 20.91 -11.99
CA PRO A 243 -7.67 20.11 -12.45
C PRO A 243 -7.96 20.25 -13.95
N THR A 244 -7.77 21.44 -14.54
CA THR A 244 -7.98 21.65 -15.97
C THR A 244 -6.97 20.86 -16.80
N SER A 245 -5.69 20.94 -16.47
CA SER A 245 -4.64 20.16 -17.11
C SER A 245 -4.85 18.64 -16.91
N ALA A 246 -5.32 18.21 -15.74
CA ALA A 246 -5.64 16.80 -15.47
C ALA A 246 -6.73 16.28 -16.43
N GLN A 247 -7.81 17.04 -16.63
CA GLN A 247 -8.88 16.74 -17.58
C GLN A 247 -8.40 16.77 -19.02
N THR A 248 -7.57 17.75 -19.41
CA THR A 248 -6.99 17.80 -20.75
C THR A 248 -6.17 16.55 -21.05
N ARG A 249 -5.32 16.11 -20.11
CA ARG A 249 -4.51 14.88 -20.27
C ARG A 249 -5.38 13.63 -20.37
N ALA A 250 -6.45 13.54 -19.60
CA ALA A 250 -7.40 12.44 -19.68
C ALA A 250 -8.13 12.39 -21.03
N ARG A 251 -8.57 13.55 -21.56
CA ARG A 251 -9.19 13.63 -22.90
C ARG A 251 -8.20 13.31 -24.02
N GLN A 252 -6.96 13.74 -23.90
CA GLN A 252 -5.89 13.39 -24.85
C GLN A 252 -5.64 11.88 -24.87
N LEU A 253 -5.60 11.22 -23.70
CA LEU A 253 -5.50 9.77 -23.64
C LEU A 253 -6.71 9.09 -24.31
N ALA A 254 -7.93 9.56 -24.05
CA ALA A 254 -9.12 9.04 -24.69
C ALA A 254 -9.06 9.15 -26.23
N GLN A 255 -8.60 10.30 -26.75
CA GLN A 255 -8.38 10.49 -28.19
C GLN A 255 -7.32 9.54 -28.75
N LEU A 256 -6.19 9.35 -28.07
CA LEU A 256 -5.13 8.42 -28.48
C LEU A 256 -5.61 6.96 -28.50
N LEU A 257 -6.55 6.60 -27.63
CA LEU A 257 -7.18 5.28 -27.56
C LEU A 257 -8.37 5.12 -28.53
N GLY A 258 -8.72 6.16 -29.30
CA GLY A 258 -9.86 6.13 -30.23
C GLY A 258 -11.23 6.23 -29.54
N CYS A 259 -11.28 6.64 -28.28
CA CYS A 259 -12.50 6.88 -27.52
C CYS A 259 -12.95 8.34 -27.69
N THR A 260 -13.57 8.70 -28.82
CA THR A 260 -14.04 10.08 -29.06
C THR A 260 -15.56 10.22 -28.88
N ALA A 261 -15.97 11.12 -27.98
CA ALA A 261 -17.20 11.89 -28.11
C ALA A 261 -16.92 13.11 -29.02
N GLU A 262 -17.93 13.60 -29.73
CA GLU A 262 -17.88 14.41 -30.97
C GLU A 262 -17.09 15.75 -31.00
N ASP A 263 -16.30 16.14 -29.99
CA ASP A 263 -15.56 17.41 -30.00
C ASP A 263 -14.13 17.30 -30.56
N ASN A 264 -14.04 17.42 -31.89
CA ASN A 264 -12.82 17.38 -32.70
C ASN A 264 -12.06 18.73 -32.74
N ASN A 265 -11.53 19.24 -31.63
CA ASN A 265 -10.76 20.50 -31.73
C ASN A 265 -9.50 20.69 -30.87
N ASP A 266 -9.02 19.68 -30.14
CA ASP A 266 -7.76 19.83 -29.37
C ASP A 266 -6.75 18.74 -29.72
N ARG A 267 -6.19 18.80 -30.94
CA ARG A 267 -5.07 17.97 -31.39
C ARG A 267 -3.75 18.58 -30.91
N ARG A 268 -3.46 18.50 -29.61
CA ARG A 268 -2.12 18.79 -29.07
C ARG A 268 -1.26 17.53 -29.08
N SER A 269 0.05 17.70 -29.25
CA SER A 269 1.01 16.59 -29.26
C SER A 269 0.92 15.76 -27.99
N SER A 270 1.12 14.44 -28.14
CA SER A 270 1.15 13.45 -27.05
C SER A 270 2.43 13.51 -26.21
N ASP A 271 3.23 14.58 -26.35
CA ASP A 271 4.50 14.69 -25.64
C ASP A 271 4.25 14.94 -24.15
N GLY A 272 4.51 13.89 -23.35
CA GLY A 272 4.54 13.96 -21.89
C GLY A 272 3.18 13.87 -21.19
N LEU A 273 2.35 12.85 -21.50
CA LEU A 273 1.17 12.52 -20.69
C LEU A 273 1.57 11.99 -19.31
N ALA A 274 1.88 12.91 -18.38
CA ALA A 274 2.06 12.57 -16.98
C ALA A 274 0.71 12.60 -16.25
N PHE A 275 0.29 11.49 -15.66
CA PHE A 275 -0.87 11.45 -14.76
C PHE A 275 -0.36 11.66 -13.34
N LEU A 276 -0.83 12.74 -12.71
CA LEU A 276 -0.31 13.23 -11.44
C LEU A 276 -1.47 13.52 -10.48
N PRO A 277 -1.20 13.59 -9.16
CA PRO A 277 -2.18 14.05 -8.19
C PRO A 277 -2.75 15.42 -8.53
N THR A 278 -4.04 15.61 -8.27
CA THR A 278 -4.77 16.87 -8.51
C THR A 278 -5.75 17.17 -7.37
N VAL A 279 -6.27 18.40 -7.29
CA VAL A 279 -7.26 18.76 -6.25
C VAL A 279 -8.59 18.06 -6.54
N GLU A 280 -9.23 17.65 -5.46
CA GLU A 280 -10.52 16.96 -5.45
C GLU A 280 -11.64 17.88 -4.97
N ASP A 281 -12.77 17.85 -5.68
CA ASP A 281 -14.05 18.32 -5.16
C ASP A 281 -14.89 17.13 -4.65
N GLU A 282 -15.88 17.40 -3.80
CA GLU A 282 -16.74 16.36 -3.22
C GLU A 282 -17.48 15.56 -4.30
N THR A 283 -17.83 16.20 -5.42
CA THR A 283 -18.60 15.62 -6.52
C THR A 283 -17.81 14.62 -7.36
N GLY A 284 -16.55 14.89 -7.66
CA GLY A 284 -15.64 14.06 -8.45
C GLY A 284 -14.89 13.01 -7.62
N SER A 285 -15.05 13.03 -6.30
CA SER A 285 -14.39 12.08 -5.39
C SER A 285 -15.32 10.98 -4.89
N GLY A 286 -16.59 11.00 -5.29
CA GLY A 286 -17.61 10.09 -4.75
C GLY A 286 -17.76 10.21 -3.23
N GLY A 287 -17.52 11.41 -2.68
CA GLY A 287 -17.51 11.68 -1.24
C GLY A 287 -16.23 11.29 -0.49
N ASP A 288 -15.30 10.57 -1.11
CA ASP A 288 -14.03 10.16 -0.48
C ASP A 288 -12.88 11.06 -0.91
N VAL A 289 -12.89 12.32 -0.45
CA VAL A 289 -11.90 13.34 -0.82
C VAL A 289 -10.55 13.06 -0.14
N PHE A 290 -9.49 12.90 -0.93
CA PHE A 290 -8.13 12.77 -0.41
C PHE A 290 -7.40 14.12 -0.35
N LEU A 291 -7.46 14.94 -1.41
CA LEU A 291 -6.77 16.23 -1.52
C LEU A 291 -7.76 17.40 -1.72
N PRO A 292 -8.26 18.03 -0.65
CA PRO A 292 -9.37 19.01 -0.72
C PRO A 292 -8.97 20.39 -1.24
N ALA A 293 -7.68 20.72 -1.27
CA ALA A 293 -7.14 22.00 -1.71
C ALA A 293 -5.72 21.81 -2.25
N THR A 294 -5.14 22.84 -2.87
CA THR A 294 -3.79 22.71 -3.42
C THR A 294 -2.78 22.46 -2.28
N PRO A 295 -1.67 21.76 -2.54
CA PRO A 295 -0.67 21.51 -1.51
C PRO A 295 -0.16 22.78 -0.83
N LEU A 296 0.04 23.86 -1.60
CA LEU A 296 0.49 25.13 -1.07
C LEU A 296 -0.53 25.78 -0.12
N GLU A 297 -1.83 25.69 -0.43
CA GLU A 297 -2.90 26.21 0.43
C GLU A 297 -2.99 25.44 1.74
N ILE A 298 -2.93 24.10 1.68
CA ILE A 298 -2.98 23.25 2.89
C ILE A 298 -1.77 23.57 3.79
N LEU A 299 -0.56 23.62 3.23
CA LEU A 299 0.65 23.96 3.97
C LEU A 299 0.57 25.36 4.61
N LYS A 300 0.08 26.37 3.87
CA LYS A 300 -0.11 27.73 4.41
C LYS A 300 -1.15 27.79 5.52
N SER A 301 -2.19 26.96 5.45
CA SER A 301 -3.24 26.91 6.47
C SER A 301 -2.76 26.33 7.81
N GLY A 302 -1.69 25.53 7.79
CA GLY A 302 -1.23 24.78 8.97
C GLY A 302 -2.11 23.58 9.35
N ASN A 303 -3.18 23.32 8.59
CA ASN A 303 -4.13 22.25 8.86
C ASN A 303 -3.72 20.95 8.15
N PHE A 304 -2.72 20.28 8.69
CA PHE A 304 -2.21 18.98 8.24
C PHE A 304 -1.72 18.15 9.42
N ASN A 305 -1.29 16.91 9.20
CA ASN A 305 -0.84 16.02 10.26
C ASN A 305 0.51 16.46 10.85
N HIS A 306 0.52 16.90 12.10
CA HIS A 306 1.72 17.33 12.83
C HIS A 306 2.44 16.14 13.47
N VAL A 307 3.44 15.61 12.78
CA VAL A 307 4.30 14.53 13.27
C VAL A 307 5.79 14.89 13.13
N PRO A 308 6.70 14.28 13.91
CA PRO A 308 8.13 14.38 13.63
C PRO A 308 8.44 14.00 12.18
N TYR A 309 9.15 14.90 11.50
CA TYR A 309 9.38 14.83 10.06
C TYR A 309 10.87 14.97 9.75
N ILE A 310 11.40 14.06 8.94
CA ILE A 310 12.75 14.15 8.36
C ILE A 310 12.59 14.34 6.86
N THR A 311 13.32 15.29 6.29
CA THR A 311 13.43 15.45 4.84
C THR A 311 14.88 15.64 4.44
N GLY A 312 15.22 15.23 3.22
CA GLY A 312 16.57 15.37 2.70
C GLY A 312 16.60 15.21 1.18
N PHE A 313 17.71 15.62 0.58
CA PHE A 313 17.97 15.50 -0.85
C PHE A 313 19.46 15.19 -1.07
N CYS A 314 19.79 14.61 -2.22
CA CYS A 314 21.15 14.32 -2.63
C CYS A 314 21.88 15.60 -3.06
N SER A 315 23.19 15.67 -2.83
CA SER A 315 24.01 16.83 -3.21
C SER A 315 24.06 17.12 -4.71
N ALA A 316 23.59 16.19 -5.56
CA ALA A 316 23.58 16.33 -7.02
C ALA A 316 22.41 15.58 -7.69
N GLU A 317 21.17 15.83 -7.25
CA GLU A 317 19.94 15.17 -7.78
C GLU A 317 19.86 15.11 -9.30
N GLY A 318 20.14 16.24 -9.97
CA GLY A 318 20.00 16.36 -11.41
C GLY A 318 20.90 15.41 -12.22
N LYS A 319 22.00 14.90 -11.64
CA LYS A 319 22.91 13.98 -12.34
C LYS A 319 22.26 12.67 -12.73
N ALA A 320 21.21 12.24 -12.03
CA ALA A 320 20.48 11.03 -12.37
C ALA A 320 19.73 11.13 -13.72
N TRP A 321 19.53 12.34 -14.24
CA TRP A 321 18.73 12.64 -15.43
C TRP A 321 19.56 13.19 -16.60
N VAL A 322 20.87 13.31 -16.43
CA VAL A 322 21.80 13.73 -17.50
C VAL A 322 22.34 12.45 -18.15
N GLY A 323 21.84 12.14 -19.34
CA GLY A 323 22.37 11.12 -20.25
C GLY A 323 23.16 11.75 -21.39
#